data_AF-A0A2W4RUT0-F1
#
_entry.id   AF-A0A2W4RUT0-F1
#
_cell.length_a   1.000
_cell.length_b   1.000
_cell.length_c   1.000
_cell.angle_alpha   90.00
_cell.angle_beta   90.00
_cell.angle_gamma   90.00
#
_symmetry.space_group_name_H-M   'P 1'
#
loop_
_entity.id
_entity.type
_entity.pdbx_description
1 polymer ?
#
loop_
_entity_poly.entity_id
_entity_poly.type
_entity_poly.pdbx_seq_one_letter_code
_entity_poly.pdbx_strand_id
1 'polypeptide(L)'
;MPAFKTLWSNHPNIKGDTPVLDKKVYENQCAINMGAAWLRSGMTISGYTGALSWEKDKPKYPIRAQELANWFASPYSHLPFKVQKFGGKEVFEKISGKTGIIFFHDYWGPGNQGDHIDLWNGSRLTHWISWLQIHARIGSIGINSDLRKAESIWYWAVP
;
A
#
# COMPACT_ATOMS: atom_id res chain seq x y z
N MET A 1 9.54 3.27 -15.53
CA MET A 1 9.28 3.15 -14.08
C MET A 1 9.93 4.35 -13.38
N PRO A 2 9.18 5.16 -12.62
CA PRO A 2 9.74 6.29 -11.86
C PRO A 2 10.62 5.81 -10.70
N ALA A 3 11.54 6.67 -10.26
CA ALA A 3 12.27 6.49 -9.00
C ALA A 3 11.32 6.50 -7.80
N PHE A 4 11.68 5.82 -6.71
CA PHE A 4 10.88 5.77 -5.50
C PHE A 4 10.52 7.15 -4.96
N LYS A 5 11.47 8.08 -4.97
CA LYS A 5 11.25 9.46 -4.51
C LYS A 5 10.09 10.12 -5.23
N THR A 6 9.92 9.86 -6.52
CA THR A 6 8.80 10.38 -7.32
C THR A 6 7.48 9.78 -6.84
N LEU A 7 7.38 8.46 -6.71
CA LEU A 7 6.19 7.79 -6.15
C LEU A 7 5.83 8.33 -4.77
N TRP A 8 6.83 8.42 -3.90
CA TRP A 8 6.69 8.93 -2.53
C TRP A 8 6.15 10.35 -2.50
N SER A 9 6.78 11.27 -3.25
CA SER A 9 6.36 12.67 -3.31
C SER A 9 4.98 12.89 -3.93
N ASN A 10 4.51 11.96 -4.77
CA ASN A 10 3.20 12.01 -5.40
C ASN A 10 2.10 11.32 -4.60
N HIS A 11 2.46 10.61 -3.54
CA HIS A 11 1.51 9.90 -2.70
C HIS A 11 0.60 10.88 -1.95
N PRO A 12 -0.75 10.72 -1.98
CA PRO A 12 -1.68 11.67 -1.37
C PRO A 12 -1.39 11.99 0.10
N ASN A 13 -1.07 10.98 0.91
CA ASN A 13 -0.69 11.16 2.33
C ASN A 13 0.58 12.00 2.52
N ILE A 14 1.51 11.99 1.56
CA ILE A 14 2.75 12.77 1.62
C ILE A 14 2.50 14.20 1.12
N LYS A 15 1.64 14.38 0.12
CA LYS A 15 1.22 15.70 -0.37
C LYS A 15 0.33 16.46 0.61
N GLY A 16 -0.31 15.77 1.56
CA GLY A 16 -1.30 16.36 2.46
C GLY A 16 -2.66 16.57 1.79
N ASP A 17 -2.96 15.76 0.76
CA ASP A 17 -4.22 15.84 0.04
C ASP A 17 -5.39 15.47 0.96
N THR A 18 -6.56 16.04 0.67
CA THR A 18 -7.83 15.45 1.11
C THR A 18 -7.98 14.03 0.54
N PRO A 19 -8.85 13.17 1.10
CA PRO A 19 -9.10 11.85 0.51
C PRO A 19 -9.34 11.95 -1.00
N VAL A 20 -8.67 11.08 -1.76
CA VAL A 20 -8.69 11.12 -3.24
C VAL A 20 -10.12 10.92 -3.77
N LEU A 21 -10.84 10.00 -3.13
CA LEU A 21 -12.23 9.64 -3.36
C LEU A 21 -13.05 9.80 -2.07
N ASP A 22 -14.39 9.86 -2.19
CA ASP A 22 -15.26 10.03 -1.02
C ASP A 22 -15.15 8.82 -0.08
N LYS A 23 -14.78 9.06 1.19
CA LYS A 23 -14.67 8.02 2.22
C LYS A 23 -16.01 7.38 2.59
N LYS A 24 -17.14 8.06 2.33
CA LYS A 24 -18.47 7.47 2.52
C LYS A 24 -18.78 6.37 1.51
N VAL A 25 -18.13 6.42 0.34
CA VAL A 25 -18.28 5.43 -0.73
C VAL A 25 -17.14 4.40 -0.67
N TYR A 26 -15.92 4.88 -0.42
CA TYR A 26 -14.70 4.08 -0.34
C TYR A 26 -14.02 4.29 1.01
N GLU A 27 -14.43 3.54 2.02
CA GLU A 27 -13.87 3.65 3.37
C GLU A 27 -12.35 3.43 3.37
N ASN A 28 -11.89 2.38 2.69
CA ASN A 28 -10.48 2.02 2.57
C ASN A 28 -9.83 2.71 1.37
N GLN A 29 -8.88 3.60 1.66
CA GLN A 29 -8.22 4.44 0.66
C GLN A 29 -6.80 3.94 0.30
N CYS A 30 -6.31 2.83 0.85
CA CYS A 30 -4.93 2.36 0.64
C CYS A 30 -4.61 2.10 -0.84
N ALA A 31 -5.42 1.26 -1.52
CA ALA A 31 -5.26 0.96 -2.94
C ALA A 31 -5.49 2.19 -3.82
N ILE A 32 -6.45 3.05 -3.44
CA ILE A 32 -6.77 4.29 -4.15
C ILE A 32 -5.56 5.25 -4.10
N ASN A 33 -4.99 5.45 -2.91
CA ASN A 33 -3.84 6.32 -2.71
C ASN A 33 -2.60 5.80 -3.44
N MET A 34 -2.36 4.49 -3.41
CA MET A 34 -1.28 3.86 -4.17
C MET A 34 -1.49 4.01 -5.68
N GLY A 35 -2.72 3.79 -6.18
CA GLY A 35 -3.09 4.03 -7.57
C GLY A 35 -2.94 5.50 -7.99
N ALA A 36 -3.30 6.43 -7.12
CA ALA A 36 -3.10 7.86 -7.35
C ALA A 36 -1.61 8.21 -7.44
N ALA A 37 -0.79 7.72 -6.51
CA ALA A 37 0.67 7.90 -6.55
C ALA A 37 1.27 7.35 -7.85
N TRP A 38 0.81 6.17 -8.28
CA TRP A 38 1.23 5.50 -9.51
C TRP A 38 0.90 6.33 -10.76
N LEU A 39 -0.37 6.70 -10.95
CA LEU A 39 -0.83 7.49 -12.10
C LEU A 39 -0.19 8.89 -12.14
N ARG A 40 -0.09 9.56 -11.00
CA ARG A 40 0.58 10.88 -10.89
C ARG A 40 2.07 10.83 -11.21
N SER A 41 2.68 9.65 -11.11
CA SER A 41 4.08 9.43 -11.47
C SER A 41 4.27 9.02 -12.93
N GLY A 42 3.25 9.21 -13.78
CA GLY A 42 3.31 8.97 -15.22
C GLY A 42 3.17 7.51 -15.63
N MET A 43 2.81 6.63 -14.69
CA MET A 43 2.57 5.23 -14.99
C MET A 43 1.11 5.01 -15.38
N THR A 44 0.84 3.93 -16.12
CA THR A 44 -0.52 3.52 -16.48
C THR A 44 -0.95 2.32 -15.63
N ILE A 45 -2.26 2.08 -15.56
CA ILE A 45 -2.85 0.85 -15.00
C ILE A 45 -3.32 -0.09 -16.12
N SER A 46 -2.72 0.00 -17.31
CA SER A 46 -3.02 -0.88 -18.43
C SER A 46 -2.77 -2.34 -18.05
N GLY A 47 -3.70 -3.23 -18.41
CA GLY A 47 -3.64 -4.64 -18.03
C GLY A 47 -4.07 -4.93 -16.59
N TYR A 48 -4.46 -3.93 -15.80
CA TYR A 48 -5.14 -4.16 -14.53
C TYR A 48 -6.59 -4.58 -14.77
N THR A 49 -6.97 -5.75 -14.25
CA THR A 49 -8.31 -6.34 -14.42
C THR A 49 -9.11 -6.39 -13.11
N GLY A 50 -8.58 -5.83 -12.03
CA GLY A 50 -9.28 -5.77 -10.74
C GLY A 50 -10.33 -4.67 -10.70
N ALA A 51 -10.98 -4.54 -9.54
CA ALA A 51 -12.00 -3.55 -9.29
C ALA A 51 -11.41 -2.13 -9.33
N LEU A 52 -12.13 -1.25 -10.03
CA LEU A 52 -11.80 0.15 -10.19
C LEU A 52 -12.91 1.03 -9.62
N SER A 53 -12.55 2.22 -9.14
CA SER A 53 -13.51 3.27 -8.79
C SER A 53 -14.31 3.73 -10.02
N TRP A 54 -15.49 4.31 -9.76
CA TRP A 54 -16.44 4.70 -10.81
C TRP A 54 -16.92 6.15 -10.68
N GLU A 55 -16.38 6.95 -9.76
CA GLU A 55 -16.76 8.35 -9.59
C GLU A 55 -16.64 9.14 -10.91
N LYS A 56 -17.74 9.83 -11.26
CA LYS A 56 -17.81 10.73 -12.41
C LYS A 56 -16.82 11.88 -12.16
N ASP A 57 -15.99 12.18 -13.15
CA ASP A 57 -14.96 13.24 -13.12
C ASP A 57 -13.66 12.93 -12.35
N LYS A 58 -13.47 11.68 -11.90
CA LYS A 58 -12.20 11.22 -11.32
C LYS A 58 -11.54 10.16 -12.20
N PRO A 59 -10.19 10.09 -12.23
CA PRO A 59 -9.51 8.91 -12.77
C PRO A 59 -9.99 7.64 -12.07
N LYS A 60 -9.96 6.53 -12.79
CA LYS A 60 -10.26 5.21 -12.22
C LYS A 60 -9.06 4.73 -11.40
N TYR A 61 -9.29 4.44 -10.13
CA TYR A 61 -8.27 3.94 -9.22
C TYR A 61 -8.58 2.51 -8.78
N PRO A 62 -7.58 1.64 -8.59
CA PRO A 62 -7.74 0.37 -7.90
C PRO A 62 -8.34 0.57 -6.52
N ILE A 63 -9.35 -0.23 -6.15
CA ILE A 63 -10.04 -0.10 -4.86
C ILE A 63 -9.80 -1.27 -3.89
N ARG A 64 -9.08 -2.31 -4.32
CA ARG A 64 -8.76 -3.51 -3.52
C ARG A 64 -7.26 -3.71 -3.44
N ALA A 65 -6.73 -3.76 -2.20
CA ALA A 65 -5.30 -3.86 -1.97
C ALA A 65 -4.71 -5.18 -2.49
N GLN A 66 -5.38 -6.31 -2.25
CA GLN A 66 -4.93 -7.62 -2.73
C GLN A 66 -4.90 -7.71 -4.25
N GLU A 67 -5.94 -7.24 -4.93
CA GLU A 67 -5.98 -7.23 -6.40
C GLU A 67 -4.86 -6.37 -6.99
N LEU A 68 -4.59 -5.21 -6.37
CA LEU A 68 -3.48 -4.35 -6.77
C LEU A 68 -2.11 -5.01 -6.52
N ALA A 69 -1.92 -5.66 -5.38
CA ALA A 69 -0.71 -6.41 -5.06
C ALA A 69 -0.48 -7.59 -6.02
N ASN A 70 -1.54 -8.33 -6.34
CA ASN A 70 -1.50 -9.42 -7.32
C ASN A 70 -1.12 -8.91 -8.71
N TRP A 71 -1.66 -7.76 -9.12
CA TRP A 71 -1.27 -7.14 -10.37
C TRP A 71 0.20 -6.72 -10.38
N PHE A 72 0.71 -6.10 -9.31
CA PHE A 72 2.15 -5.78 -9.18
C PHE A 72 3.06 -7.03 -9.19
N ALA A 73 2.56 -8.18 -8.72
CA ALA A 73 3.28 -9.45 -8.83
C ALA A 73 3.19 -10.08 -10.23
N SER A 74 2.29 -9.59 -11.08
CA SER A 74 2.05 -10.11 -12.44
C SER A 74 2.95 -9.40 -13.48
N PRO A 75 3.21 -10.05 -14.64
CA PRO A 75 3.96 -9.42 -15.74
C PRO A 75 3.24 -8.20 -16.34
N TYR A 76 1.92 -8.08 -16.14
CA TYR A 76 1.09 -7.01 -16.69
C TYR A 76 1.30 -5.65 -16.02
N SER A 77 1.86 -5.62 -14.80
CA SER A 77 2.18 -4.35 -14.14
C SER A 77 3.39 -3.65 -14.75
N HIS A 78 4.18 -4.36 -15.55
CA HIS A 78 5.48 -3.90 -16.05
C HIS A 78 6.43 -3.41 -14.94
N LEU A 79 6.20 -3.85 -13.69
CA LEU A 79 7.07 -3.58 -12.57
C LEU A 79 8.35 -4.43 -12.76
N PRO A 80 9.53 -3.82 -12.95
CA PRO A 80 10.76 -4.58 -13.22
C PRO A 80 11.31 -5.28 -11.98
N PHE A 81 10.71 -5.04 -10.81
CA PHE A 81 11.18 -5.51 -9.52
C PHE A 81 10.45 -6.79 -9.13
N LYS A 82 11.21 -7.80 -8.68
CA LYS A 82 10.63 -9.05 -8.20
C LYS A 82 9.99 -8.85 -6.83
N VAL A 83 8.83 -9.46 -6.65
CA VAL A 83 8.19 -9.58 -5.35
C VAL A 83 9.05 -10.43 -4.41
N GLN A 84 9.30 -9.93 -3.21
CA GLN A 84 9.89 -10.66 -2.10
C GLN A 84 8.78 -10.91 -1.07
N LYS A 85 8.60 -12.17 -0.65
CA LYS A 85 7.58 -12.56 0.32
C LYS A 85 8.25 -12.90 1.65
N PHE A 86 7.70 -12.37 2.73
CA PHE A 86 8.21 -12.53 4.08
C PHE A 86 7.09 -12.95 5.04
N GLY A 87 7.46 -13.62 6.13
CA GLY A 87 6.60 -13.75 7.31
C GLY A 87 6.61 -12.47 8.16
N GLY A 88 5.58 -12.28 8.99
CA GLY A 88 5.31 -11.02 9.69
C GLY A 88 6.42 -10.47 10.59
N LYS A 89 7.27 -11.32 11.20
CA LYS A 89 8.27 -10.87 12.19
C LYS A 89 9.60 -10.39 11.60
N GLU A 90 10.04 -10.91 10.47
CA GLU A 90 11.40 -10.67 9.95
C GLU A 90 11.48 -9.56 8.90
N VAL A 91 10.34 -9.09 8.38
CA VAL A 91 10.35 -8.22 7.20
C VAL A 91 11.04 -6.88 7.47
N PHE A 92 10.74 -6.23 8.60
CA PHE A 92 11.15 -4.85 8.87
C PHE A 92 12.67 -4.73 9.04
N GLU A 93 13.32 -5.75 9.59
CA GLU A 93 14.78 -5.82 9.65
C GLU A 93 15.39 -5.99 8.26
N LYS A 94 14.80 -6.86 7.42
CA LYS A 94 15.29 -7.16 6.05
C LYS A 94 15.12 -5.99 5.07
N ILE A 95 14.11 -5.15 5.27
CA ILE A 95 13.82 -3.99 4.41
C ILE A 95 14.23 -2.65 5.03
N SER A 96 14.83 -2.67 6.22
CA SER A 96 15.37 -1.46 6.86
C SER A 96 16.36 -0.76 5.95
N GLY A 97 16.23 0.56 5.81
CA GLY A 97 17.05 1.39 4.91
C GLY A 97 16.78 1.19 3.41
N LYS A 98 15.89 0.27 3.02
CA LYS A 98 15.50 0.06 1.62
C LYS A 98 14.17 0.74 1.33
N THR A 99 13.95 1.15 0.09
CA THR A 99 12.72 1.82 -0.36
C THR A 99 11.90 0.91 -1.26
N GLY A 100 10.57 1.02 -1.24
CA GLY A 100 9.75 0.15 -2.08
C GLY A 100 8.25 0.23 -1.85
N ILE A 101 7.53 -0.63 -2.57
CA ILE A 101 6.11 -0.89 -2.37
C ILE A 101 6.00 -2.06 -1.38
N ILE A 102 5.07 -1.98 -0.45
CA ILE A 102 4.82 -3.04 0.54
C ILE A 102 3.32 -3.34 0.64
N PHE A 103 3.00 -4.62 0.72
CA PHE A 103 1.66 -5.14 0.89
C PHE A 103 1.61 -6.07 2.10
N PHE A 104 0.60 -5.90 2.94
CA PHE A 104 0.32 -6.71 4.12
C PHE A 104 -0.97 -7.47 3.86
N HIS A 105 -0.86 -8.80 3.78
CA HIS A 105 -2.00 -9.68 3.63
C HIS A 105 -2.57 -10.01 5.00
N ASP A 106 -3.90 -9.92 5.14
CA ASP A 106 -4.63 -10.47 6.26
C ASP A 106 -4.12 -9.99 7.64
N TYR A 107 -3.99 -8.67 7.80
CA TYR A 107 -3.35 -8.05 8.98
C TYR A 107 -4.33 -7.60 10.07
N TRP A 108 -5.63 -7.45 9.77
CA TRP A 108 -6.63 -6.92 10.73
C TRP A 108 -8.07 -7.39 10.44
N GLY A 109 -8.96 -7.12 11.40
CA GLY A 109 -10.42 -7.38 11.31
C GLY A 109 -10.85 -8.75 11.86
N PRO A 110 -12.15 -8.98 12.09
CA PRO A 110 -12.67 -10.30 12.45
C PRO A 110 -12.28 -11.33 11.39
N GLY A 111 -11.54 -12.37 11.78
CA GLY A 111 -11.04 -13.39 10.85
C GLY A 111 -9.85 -12.95 10.00
N ASN A 112 -9.14 -11.88 10.35
CA ASN A 112 -7.93 -11.40 9.67
C ASN A 112 -8.11 -11.08 8.18
N GLN A 113 -9.26 -10.57 7.73
CA GLN A 113 -9.51 -10.39 6.28
C GLN A 113 -9.02 -9.04 5.69
N GLY A 114 -8.41 -8.20 6.52
CA GLY A 114 -8.08 -6.84 6.14
C GLY A 114 -6.66 -6.73 5.57
N ASP A 115 -6.54 -6.17 4.36
CA ASP A 115 -5.27 -5.96 3.67
C ASP A 115 -4.81 -4.49 3.69
N HIS A 116 -3.50 -4.25 3.54
CA HIS A 116 -2.93 -2.90 3.35
C HIS A 116 -1.86 -2.88 2.27
N ILE A 117 -1.85 -1.83 1.45
CA ILE A 117 -0.78 -1.55 0.48
C ILE A 117 -0.31 -0.11 0.63
N ASP A 118 1.01 0.10 0.61
CA ASP A 118 1.63 1.41 0.85
C ASP A 118 3.05 1.48 0.25
N LEU A 119 3.66 2.65 0.35
CA LEU A 119 5.09 2.86 0.09
C LEU A 119 5.87 2.82 1.41
N TRP A 120 7.04 2.19 1.39
CA TRP A 120 8.00 2.11 2.48
C TRP A 120 9.27 2.88 2.12
N ASN A 121 9.66 3.85 2.95
CA ASN A 121 10.83 4.70 2.66
C ASN A 121 12.13 4.26 3.37
N GLY A 122 12.19 3.05 3.91
CA GLY A 122 13.33 2.57 4.70
C GLY A 122 13.15 2.68 6.20
N SER A 123 12.19 3.49 6.68
CA SER A 123 11.91 3.65 8.11
C SER A 123 10.41 3.71 8.47
N ARG A 124 9.55 4.14 7.53
CA ARG A 124 8.12 4.28 7.75
C ARG A 124 7.29 4.12 6.46
N LEU A 125 5.99 3.93 6.66
CA LEU A 125 4.98 4.00 5.61
C LEU A 125 4.52 5.45 5.36
N THR A 126 3.77 5.68 4.28
CA THR A 126 3.22 7.02 4.00
C THR A 126 2.08 7.37 4.95
N HIS A 127 1.28 6.39 5.36
CA HIS A 127 0.21 6.60 6.33
C HIS A 127 0.77 6.64 7.76
N TRP A 128 0.82 7.83 8.36
CA TRP A 128 1.43 8.11 9.66
C TRP A 128 0.85 7.27 10.82
N ILE A 129 -0.45 6.94 10.78
CA ILE A 129 -1.11 6.12 11.81
C ILE A 129 -0.60 4.67 11.78
N SER A 130 -0.14 4.18 10.62
CA SER A 130 0.43 2.83 10.50
C SER A 130 1.78 2.73 11.22
N TRP A 131 2.59 3.79 11.24
CA TRP A 131 3.87 3.80 11.97
C TRP A 131 3.68 3.73 13.49
N LEU A 132 2.67 4.40 14.04
CA LEU A 132 2.33 4.34 15.47
C LEU A 132 1.83 2.94 15.88
N GLN A 133 1.03 2.27 15.04
CA GLN A 133 0.62 0.87 15.24
C GLN A 133 1.80 -0.12 15.13
N ILE A 134 2.80 0.16 14.28
CA ILE A 134 3.98 -0.71 14.07
C ILE A 134 4.99 -0.61 15.23
N HIS A 135 5.20 0.60 15.78
CA HIS A 135 6.26 0.86 16.77
C HIS A 135 5.77 1.03 18.21
N ALA A 136 4.53 1.50 18.41
CA ALA A 136 3.98 1.67 19.73
C ALA A 136 3.35 0.33 20.16
N ARG A 137 4.02 -0.41 21.04
CA ARG A 137 3.42 -1.53 21.82
C ARG A 137 2.30 -1.03 22.77
N ILE A 138 1.41 -0.14 22.31
CA ILE A 138 0.42 0.56 23.12
C ILE A 138 -0.92 -0.15 22.95
N GLY A 139 -1.09 -1.20 23.75
CA GLY A 139 -2.41 -1.72 24.09
C GLY A 139 -3.14 -0.72 24.98
N SER A 140 -3.74 0.33 24.39
CA SER A 140 -4.70 1.20 25.09
C SER A 140 -5.45 2.18 24.16
N ILE A 141 -5.64 1.84 22.88
CA ILE A 141 -6.72 2.41 22.05
C ILE A 141 -7.40 1.25 21.31
N GLY A 142 -8.27 0.52 22.00
CA GLY A 142 -9.45 -0.17 21.45
C GLY A 142 -9.39 -1.02 20.16
N ILE A 143 -8.24 -1.40 19.61
CA ILE A 143 -8.15 -2.23 18.39
C ILE A 143 -6.86 -3.04 18.37
N ASN A 144 -6.99 -4.37 18.38
CA ASN A 144 -5.91 -5.36 18.24
C ASN A 144 -5.25 -5.29 16.83
N SER A 145 -4.48 -4.24 16.54
CA SER A 145 -3.86 -3.99 15.23
C SER A 145 -2.34 -4.16 15.27
N ASP A 146 -1.86 -5.40 15.19
CA ASP A 146 -0.43 -5.70 15.07
C ASP A 146 -0.14 -6.21 13.65
N LEU A 147 0.48 -5.36 12.82
CA LEU A 147 0.88 -5.69 11.45
C LEU A 147 1.87 -6.87 11.36
N ARG A 148 2.53 -7.24 12.47
CA ARG A 148 3.40 -8.43 12.55
C ARG A 148 2.60 -9.74 12.57
N LYS A 149 1.28 -9.66 12.74
CA LYS A 149 0.35 -10.79 12.60
C LYS A 149 -0.12 -11.01 11.16
N ALA A 150 0.29 -10.15 10.22
CA ALA A 150 0.02 -10.39 8.79
C ALA A 150 0.51 -11.79 8.41
N GLU A 151 -0.36 -12.55 7.75
CA GLU A 151 -0.06 -13.92 7.32
C GLU A 151 1.07 -13.92 6.28
N SER A 152 1.11 -12.89 5.43
CA SER A 152 2.14 -12.70 4.42
C SER A 152 2.42 -11.22 4.18
N ILE A 153 3.70 -10.86 4.01
CA ILE A 153 4.11 -9.51 3.65
C ILE A 153 4.88 -9.56 2.33
N TRP A 154 4.42 -8.80 1.34
CA TRP A 154 5.01 -8.75 0.01
C TRP A 154 5.69 -7.41 -0.18
N TYR A 155 6.89 -7.44 -0.77
CA TYR A 155 7.71 -6.25 -0.92
C TYR A 155 8.36 -6.21 -2.30
N TRP A 156 8.29 -5.05 -2.94
CA TRP A 156 8.98 -4.75 -4.18
C TRP A 156 9.97 -3.62 -3.90
N ALA A 157 11.26 -3.93 -3.98
CA ALA A 157 12.31 -2.93 -3.81
C ALA A 157 12.28 -1.95 -5.00
N VAL A 158 12.01 -0.68 -4.72
CA VAL A 158 12.03 0.41 -5.71
C VAL A 158 13.09 1.40 -5.23
N PRO A 159 14.24 1.52 -5.91
CA PRO A 159 15.27 2.51 -5.56
C PRO A 159 14.85 3.94 -5.92
#